data_AF-A0AAV0GXF3-F1
#
_entry.id   AF-A0AAV0GXF3-F1
#
_cell.length_a   1.000
_cell.length_b   1.000
_cell.length_c   1.000
_cell.angle_alpha   90.00
_cell.angle_beta   90.00
_cell.angle_gamma   90.00
#
_symmetry.space_group_name_H-M   'P 1'
#
loop_
_entity.id
_entity.type
_entity.pdbx_description
1 polymer ?
#
loop_
_entity_poly.entity_id
_entity_poly.type
_entity_poly.pdbx_seq_one_letter_code
_entity_poly.pdbx_strand_id
1 'polypeptide(L)'
;TVVAGYLIPKGSHALLSRYGLGRNPEVWTDPLKFDPDRHLDGTGDHNSVVLAEHDLRFISFSTGRRGCVAALARLLQCFTWAPLEDGKGVIDLAEAKDELFLATPLVAFPKPRLAPHLYPKTN
;
A
#
# COMPACT_ATOMS: atom_id res chain seq x y z
N THR A 1 -0.54 -24.79 -17.71
CA THR A 1 -1.83 -24.38 -17.11
C THR A 1 -2.56 -23.47 -18.07
N VAL A 2 -3.87 -23.25 -17.96
CA VAL A 2 -4.62 -22.33 -18.83
C VAL A 2 -5.17 -21.18 -17.97
N VAL A 3 -4.99 -19.94 -18.42
CA VAL A 3 -5.47 -18.72 -17.74
C VAL A 3 -6.13 -17.82 -18.77
N ALA A 4 -7.37 -17.38 -18.52
CA ALA A 4 -8.15 -16.56 -19.45
C ALA A 4 -8.19 -17.09 -20.90
N GLY A 5 -8.21 -18.42 -21.07
CA GLY A 5 -8.18 -19.06 -22.39
C GLY A 5 -6.79 -19.23 -23.02
N TYR A 6 -5.73 -18.72 -22.39
CA TYR A 6 -4.35 -18.83 -22.87
C TYR A 6 -3.59 -19.96 -22.19
N LEU A 7 -2.94 -20.82 -22.98
CA LEU A 7 -2.05 -21.84 -22.45
C LEU A 7 -0.74 -21.21 -21.96
N ILE A 8 -0.43 -21.41 -20.68
CA ILE A 8 0.86 -21.07 -20.05
C ILE A 8 1.69 -22.36 -19.91
N PRO A 9 2.78 -22.51 -20.70
CA PRO A 9 3.67 -23.65 -20.64
C PRO A 9 4.34 -23.84 -19.27
N LYS A 10 4.78 -25.07 -18.98
CA LYS A 10 5.61 -25.35 -17.80
C LYS A 10 6.94 -24.61 -17.93
N GLY A 11 7.37 -23.94 -16.86
CA GLY A 11 8.62 -23.17 -16.84
C GLY A 11 8.48 -21.69 -17.21
N SER A 12 7.29 -21.23 -17.60
CA SER A 12 7.05 -19.81 -17.86
C SER A 12 7.19 -18.94 -16.61
N HIS A 13 7.68 -17.72 -16.78
CA HIS A 13 7.62 -16.66 -15.77
C HIS A 13 6.33 -15.87 -15.95
N ALA A 14 5.56 -15.73 -14.87
CA ALA A 14 4.36 -14.91 -14.84
C ALA A 14 4.61 -13.69 -13.94
N LEU A 15 4.39 -12.50 -14.50
CA LEU A 15 4.45 -11.24 -13.77
C LEU A 15 3.03 -10.69 -13.66
N LEU A 16 2.65 -10.28 -12.45
CA LEU A 16 1.36 -9.69 -12.18
C LEU A 16 1.52 -8.18 -12.01
N SER A 17 0.82 -7.41 -12.84
CA SER A 17 0.89 -5.95 -12.81
C SER A 17 0.06 -5.40 -11.66
N ARG A 18 0.71 -5.11 -10.52
CA ARG A 18 0.09 -4.36 -9.42
C ARG A 18 -0.41 -2.99 -9.86
N TYR A 19 0.37 -2.32 -10.72
CA TYR A 19 0.02 -1.05 -11.33
C TYR A 19 -1.29 -1.14 -12.11
N GLY A 20 -1.43 -2.15 -12.97
CA GLY A 20 -2.63 -2.35 -13.79
C GLY A 20 -3.86 -2.68 -12.95
N LEU A 21 -3.72 -3.55 -11.94
CA LEU A 21 -4.82 -3.90 -11.03
C LEU A 21 -5.34 -2.69 -10.25
N GLY A 22 -4.43 -1.95 -9.59
CA GLY A 22 -4.80 -0.81 -8.76
C GLY A 22 -5.35 0.39 -9.53
N ARG A 23 -5.14 0.44 -10.86
CA ARG A 23 -5.57 1.54 -11.73
C ARG A 23 -6.64 1.16 -12.75
N ASN A 24 -7.18 -0.05 -12.69
CA ASN A 24 -8.19 -0.50 -13.64
C ASN A 24 -9.51 0.28 -13.45
N PRO A 25 -9.96 1.10 -14.41
CA PRO A 25 -11.19 1.87 -14.30
C PRO A 25 -12.46 1.01 -14.36
N GLU A 26 -12.38 -0.24 -14.83
CA GLU A 26 -13.50 -1.19 -14.81
C GLU A 26 -13.77 -1.73 -13.39
N VAL A 27 -12.78 -1.65 -12.50
CA VAL A 27 -12.84 -2.15 -11.12
C VAL A 27 -12.94 -1.00 -10.11
N TRP A 28 -12.25 0.11 -10.36
CA TRP A 28 -12.13 1.23 -9.44
C TRP A 28 -12.71 2.51 -10.03
N THR A 29 -13.70 3.11 -9.35
CA THR A 29 -14.13 4.49 -9.64
C THR A 29 -13.00 5.47 -9.27
N ASP A 30 -12.72 6.44 -10.15
CA ASP A 30 -11.63 7.41 -10.00
C ASP A 30 -10.30 6.76 -9.58
N PRO A 31 -9.73 5.84 -10.39
CA PRO A 31 -8.62 4.97 -9.98
C PRO A 31 -7.32 5.72 -9.62
N LEU A 32 -7.19 6.98 -10.02
CA LEU A 32 -6.02 7.82 -9.73
C LEU A 32 -6.20 8.71 -8.50
N LYS A 33 -7.39 8.74 -7.90
CA LYS A 33 -7.68 9.53 -6.70
C LYS A 33 -7.28 8.74 -5.45
N PHE A 34 -6.50 9.36 -4.56
CA PHE A 34 -6.26 8.83 -3.23
C PHE A 34 -7.55 8.95 -2.39
N ASP A 35 -8.15 7.81 -2.08
CA ASP A 35 -9.44 7.73 -1.41
C ASP A 35 -9.49 6.45 -0.55
N PRO A 36 -9.08 6.54 0.74
CA PRO A 36 -9.05 5.39 1.66
C PRO A 36 -10.43 4.80 1.93
N ASP A 37 -11.47 5.65 1.88
CA ASP A 37 -12.83 5.29 2.27
C ASP A 37 -13.46 4.25 1.31
N ARG A 38 -12.92 4.11 0.09
CA ARG A 38 -13.34 3.07 -0.87
C ARG A 38 -13.15 1.63 -0.38
N HIS A 39 -12.36 1.44 0.66
CA HIS A 39 -12.11 0.14 1.28
C HIS A 39 -12.99 -0.09 2.53
N LEU A 40 -13.83 0.88 2.90
CA LEU A 40 -14.79 0.74 3.99
C LEU A 40 -16.11 0.24 3.42
N ASP A 41 -16.73 -0.71 4.11
CA ASP A 41 -18.04 -1.22 3.74
C ASP A 41 -19.05 -0.06 3.78
N GLY A 42 -19.65 0.27 2.64
CA GLY A 42 -20.56 1.42 2.47
C GLY A 42 -21.85 1.36 3.30
N THR A 43 -21.99 0.39 4.19
CA THR A 43 -23.10 0.19 5.12
C THR A 43 -22.93 0.97 6.44
N GLY A 44 -21.76 1.57 6.68
CA GLY A 44 -21.46 2.27 7.95
C GLY A 44 -21.32 1.33 9.15
N ASP A 45 -21.43 0.02 8.94
CA ASP A 45 -21.15 -1.00 9.94
C ASP A 45 -19.65 -1.32 9.91
N HIS A 46 -18.86 -0.48 10.60
CA HIS A 46 -17.40 -0.59 10.69
C HIS A 46 -16.91 -1.80 11.52
N ASN A 47 -17.78 -2.77 11.79
CA ASN A 47 -17.50 -3.86 12.72
C ASN A 47 -16.54 -4.92 12.16
N SER A 48 -16.28 -4.93 10.84
CA SER A 48 -15.28 -5.81 10.24
C SER A 48 -14.54 -5.16 9.06
N VAL A 49 -13.31 -4.70 9.27
CA VAL A 49 -12.39 -4.43 8.16
C VAL A 49 -11.77 -5.76 7.73
N VAL A 50 -12.21 -6.30 6.59
CA VAL A 50 -11.62 -7.52 6.03
C VAL A 50 -10.33 -7.15 5.31
N LEU A 51 -9.19 -7.49 5.91
CA LEU A 51 -7.86 -7.24 5.34
C LEU A 51 -7.49 -8.24 4.21
N ALA A 52 -8.40 -9.14 3.86
CA ALA A 52 -8.26 -10.12 2.80
C ALA A 52 -9.00 -9.66 1.55
N GLU A 53 -8.28 -9.47 0.44
CA GLU A 53 -8.87 -9.13 -0.85
C GLU A 53 -9.06 -10.41 -1.68
N HIS A 54 -10.23 -11.03 -1.54
CA HIS A 54 -10.54 -12.32 -2.17
C HIS A 54 -10.74 -12.23 -3.68
N ASP A 55 -11.25 -11.10 -4.16
CA ASP A 55 -11.52 -10.86 -5.58
C ASP A 55 -10.27 -10.41 -6.35
N LEU A 56 -9.12 -10.30 -5.66
CA LEU A 56 -7.84 -9.87 -6.21
C LEU A 56 -7.92 -8.53 -6.98
N ARG A 57 -8.85 -7.64 -6.60
CA ARG A 57 -8.99 -6.30 -7.21
C ARG A 57 -7.74 -5.46 -7.04
N PHE A 58 -6.96 -5.73 -5.99
CA PHE A 58 -5.61 -5.22 -5.79
C PHE A 58 -4.76 -6.24 -5.03
N ILE A 59 -3.45 -6.03 -5.00
CA ILE A 59 -2.50 -6.86 -4.24
C ILE A 59 -1.56 -5.97 -3.46
N SER A 60 -1.73 -5.95 -2.13
CA SER A 60 -0.88 -5.21 -1.20
C SER A 60 0.40 -5.98 -0.89
N PHE A 61 0.31 -7.04 -0.09
CA PHE A 61 1.45 -7.83 0.39
C PHE A 61 1.53 -9.22 -0.22
N SER A 62 0.83 -9.48 -1.32
CA SER A 62 0.66 -10.83 -1.88
C SER A 62 -0.04 -11.78 -0.89
N THR A 63 -0.25 -13.03 -1.29
CA THR A 63 -0.87 -14.07 -0.45
C THR A 63 -0.17 -15.41 -0.67
N GLY A 64 -0.48 -16.39 0.17
CA GLY A 64 0.10 -17.73 0.12
C GLY A 64 1.59 -17.75 0.41
N ARG A 65 2.33 -18.67 -0.24
CA ARG A 65 3.75 -18.95 0.05
C ARG A 65 4.71 -17.78 -0.24
N ARG A 66 4.24 -16.72 -0.92
CA ARG A 66 5.03 -15.54 -1.29
C ARG A 66 4.45 -14.24 -0.72
N GLY A 67 3.62 -14.35 0.32
CA GLY A 67 3.13 -13.19 1.08
C GLY A 67 4.26 -12.50 1.84
N CYS A 68 4.27 -11.17 1.81
CA CYS A 68 5.18 -10.34 2.60
C CYS A 68 4.67 -10.24 4.04
N VAL A 69 5.60 -10.28 5.00
CA VAL A 69 5.33 -10.03 6.42
C VAL A 69 5.64 -8.55 6.69
N ALA A 70 4.71 -7.66 6.37
CA ALA A 70 4.87 -6.22 6.60
C ALA A 70 4.12 -5.77 7.87
N ALA A 71 4.69 -4.80 8.60
CA ALA A 71 4.12 -4.29 9.85
C ALA A 71 4.13 -2.75 9.91
N LEU A 72 3.39 -2.10 9.01
CA LEU A 72 3.20 -0.63 8.99
C LEU A 72 2.53 -0.12 10.28
N ALA A 73 1.67 -0.93 10.91
CA ALA A 73 0.90 -0.55 12.10
C ALA A 73 1.77 -0.02 13.25
N ARG A 74 2.94 -0.62 13.48
CA ARG A 74 3.86 -0.16 14.54
C ARG A 74 4.47 1.20 14.24
N LEU A 75 4.78 1.49 12.97
CA LEU A 75 5.32 2.80 12.58
C LEU A 75 4.28 3.91 12.76
N LEU A 76 3.01 3.63 12.44
CA LEU A 76 1.90 4.58 12.63
C LEU A 76 1.52 4.77 14.12
N GLN A 77 1.61 3.70 14.91
CA GLN A 77 1.30 3.74 16.34
C GLN A 77 2.42 4.43 17.15
N CYS A 78 3.68 4.17 16.83
CA CYS A 78 4.82 4.71 17.57
C CYS A 78 5.21 6.14 17.19
N PHE A 79 4.91 6.60 15.96
CA PHE A 79 5.43 7.88 15.45
C PHE A 79 4.36 8.74 14.78
N THR A 80 4.50 10.05 14.94
CA THR A 80 3.86 11.07 14.10
C THR A 80 4.86 11.49 13.04
N TRP A 81 4.42 11.59 11.80
CA TRP A 81 5.29 11.90 10.66
C TRP A 81 5.06 13.34 10.20
N ALA A 82 6.14 14.06 9.92
CA ALA A 82 6.09 15.39 9.34
C ALA A 82 7.06 15.48 8.15
N PRO A 83 6.72 16.24 7.09
CA PRO A 83 7.66 16.54 6.00
C PRO A 83 8.93 17.25 6.50
N LEU A 84 10.01 17.14 5.74
CA LEU A 84 11.32 17.73 6.05
C LEU A 84 11.30 19.27 6.15
N GLU A 85 10.47 19.93 5.33
CA GLU A 85 10.25 21.37 5.41
C GLU A 85 8.95 21.62 6.21
N ASP A 86 8.96 22.53 7.20
CA ASP A 86 7.90 22.87 8.16
C ASP A 86 6.50 23.11 7.54
N GLY A 87 5.87 22.07 7.00
CA GLY A 87 4.53 22.08 6.39
C GLY A 87 4.35 22.98 5.16
N LYS A 88 5.43 23.49 4.54
CA LYS A 88 5.35 24.50 3.47
C LYS A 88 5.67 23.99 2.05
N GLY A 89 6.32 22.84 1.92
CA GLY A 89 6.61 22.24 0.62
C GLY A 89 5.42 21.42 0.10
N VAL A 90 5.01 21.66 -1.15
CA VAL A 90 4.08 20.77 -1.85
C VAL A 90 4.75 19.41 -2.01
N ILE A 91 4.13 18.35 -1.51
CA ILE A 91 4.63 16.98 -1.72
C ILE A 91 4.34 16.61 -3.17
N ASP A 92 5.41 16.45 -3.95
CA ASP A 92 5.31 15.92 -5.31
C ASP A 92 5.16 14.40 -5.27
N LEU A 93 4.04 13.92 -5.83
CA LEU A 93 3.71 12.51 -5.93
C LEU A 93 3.94 11.96 -7.35
N ALA A 94 4.64 12.70 -8.22
CA ALA A 94 5.01 12.23 -9.54
C ALA A 94 5.79 10.91 -9.46
N GLU A 95 5.46 9.97 -10.35
CA GLU A 95 6.09 8.65 -10.42
C GLU A 95 7.40 8.71 -11.19
N ALA A 96 8.41 7.95 -10.74
CA ALA A 96 9.61 7.71 -11.51
C ALA A 96 9.27 6.92 -12.78
N LYS A 97 9.98 7.20 -13.88
CA LYS A 97 9.76 6.50 -15.14
C LYS A 97 10.15 5.02 -14.98
N ASP A 98 9.20 4.13 -15.22
CA ASP A 98 9.34 2.66 -15.20
C ASP A 98 9.56 2.02 -13.81
N GLU A 99 9.29 2.74 -12.72
CA GLU A 99 9.44 2.22 -11.36
C GLU A 99 8.17 2.43 -10.51
N LEU A 100 8.05 1.67 -9.41
CA LEU A 100 6.96 1.81 -8.43
C LEU A 100 7.32 2.85 -7.33
N PHE A 101 8.22 3.78 -7.63
CA PHE A 101 8.75 4.77 -6.70
C PHE A 101 8.38 6.18 -7.13
N LEU A 102 8.47 7.13 -6.19
CA LEU A 102 8.34 8.55 -6.49
C LEU A 102 9.54 9.03 -7.32
N ALA A 103 9.30 9.92 -8.28
CA ALA A 103 10.33 10.58 -9.07
C ALA A 103 11.29 11.38 -8.17
N THR A 104 10.72 12.01 -7.14
CA THR A 104 11.47 12.70 -6.09
C THR A 104 11.25 11.96 -4.77
N PRO A 105 12.31 11.46 -4.10
CA PRO A 105 12.15 10.77 -2.82
C PRO A 105 11.50 11.65 -1.75
N LEU A 106 10.45 11.14 -1.10
CA LEU A 106 9.86 11.80 0.06
C LEU A 106 10.72 11.55 1.30
N VAL A 107 11.17 12.63 1.93
CA VAL A 107 11.89 12.59 3.20
C VAL A 107 10.98 13.10 4.33
N ALA A 108 10.82 12.28 5.36
CA ALA A 108 9.97 12.59 6.52
C ALA A 108 10.68 12.26 7.83
N PHE A 109 10.43 13.07 8.87
CA PHE A 109 10.98 12.84 10.20
C PHE A 109 9.94 12.14 11.11
N PRO A 110 10.28 10.97 11.68
CA PRO A 110 9.45 10.33 12.69
C PRO A 110 9.62 11.02 14.04
N LYS A 111 8.53 11.52 14.62
CA LYS A 111 8.47 12.04 15.99
C LYS A 111 7.81 11.01 16.91
N PRO A 112 8.47 10.51 17.96
CA PRO A 112 7.86 9.57 18.90
C PRO A 112 6.54 10.10 19.46
N ARG A 113 5.48 9.27 19.42
CA ARG A 113 4.15 9.61 19.95
C ARG A 113 4.01 9.37 21.45
N LEU A 114 4.72 8.37 21.97
CA LEU A 114 4.59 7.93 23.35
C LEU A 114 5.64 8.63 24.23
N ALA A 115 5.40 8.62 25.54
CA ALA A 115 6.37 9.11 26.50
C ALA A 115 7.68 8.26 26.44
N PRO A 116 8.87 8.87 26.61
CA PRO A 116 10.15 8.18 26.44
C PRO A 116 10.31 6.87 27.23
N HIS A 117 9.70 6.78 28.41
CA HIS A 117 9.78 5.61 29.29
C HIS A 117 8.99 4.39 28.78
N LEU A 118 8.13 4.56 27.78
CA LEU A 118 7.37 3.47 27.15
C LEU A 118 8.14 2.77 26.02
N TYR A 119 9.29 3.33 25.63
CA TYR A 119 10.18 2.69 24.67
C TYR A 119 11.24 1.86 25.40
N PRO A 120 11.62 0.68 24.86
CA PRO A 120 12.72 -0.09 25.42
C PRO A 120 13.98 0.76 25.44
N LYS A 121 14.67 0.81 26.58
CA LYS A 121 16.00 1.39 26.63
C LYS A 121 16.91 0.51 25.78
N THR A 122 17.47 1.07 24.72
CA THR A 122 18.56 0.43 23.98
C THR A 122 19.74 0.29 24.94
N ASN A 123 20.10 -0.96 25.26
CA ASN A 123 21.39 -1.28 25.89
C ASN A 123 22.53 -1.03 24.91
#